data_AF-A0A125RBU1-F1
#
_entry.id   AF-A0A125RBU1-F1
#
_cell.length_a   1.000
_cell.length_b   1.000
_cell.length_c   1.000
_cell.angle_alpha   90.00
_cell.angle_beta   90.00
_cell.angle_gamma   90.00
#
_symmetry.space_group_name_H-M   'P 1'
#
loop_
_entity.id
_entity.type
_entity.pdbx_description
1 polymer ?
#
loop_
_entity_poly.entity_id
_entity_poly.type
_entity_poly.pdbx_seq_one_letter_code
_entity_poly.pdbx_strand_id
1 'polypeptide(L)'
;MSDTLRTIAEERVNAKIKFLKNFKAYVIVNAFLAVINYLFTPEFWWVLFPVVFWGIGVFVDFLKAYVFNDKFDSEAYRERKIQEEMEKLRK
;
A
#
# COMPACT_ATOMS: atom_id res chain seq x y z
N MET A 1 -12.23 11.34 22.18
CA MET A 1 -10.91 10.81 22.58
C MET A 1 -10.85 9.29 22.44
N SER A 2 -11.83 8.53 22.97
CA SER A 2 -11.88 7.07 22.76
C SER A 2 -12.27 6.67 21.33
N ASP A 3 -13.22 7.39 20.71
CA ASP A 3 -13.67 7.05 19.35
C ASP A 3 -12.59 7.29 18.29
N THR A 4 -11.85 8.40 18.38
CA THR A 4 -10.75 8.71 17.46
C THR A 4 -9.65 7.63 17.46
N LEU A 5 -9.31 7.08 18.63
CA LEU A 5 -8.34 5.98 18.73
C LEU A 5 -8.83 4.70 18.06
N ARG A 6 -10.14 4.42 18.11
CA ARG A 6 -10.74 3.25 17.44
C ARG A 6 -10.72 3.42 15.93
N THR A 7 -11.07 4.60 15.42
CA THR A 7 -11.05 4.88 13.98
C THR A 7 -9.64 4.74 13.41
N ILE A 8 -8.62 5.28 14.09
CA ILE A 8 -7.21 5.16 13.66
C ILE A 8 -6.75 3.69 13.68
N ALA A 9 -7.16 2.92 14.70
CA ALA A 9 -6.85 1.50 14.77
C ALA A 9 -7.53 0.71 13.63
N GLU A 10 -8.79 0.99 13.33
CA GLU A 10 -9.54 0.36 12.25
C GLU A 10 -8.97 0.69 10.86
N GLU A 11 -8.60 1.95 10.62
CA GLU A 11 -7.98 2.37 9.37
C GLU A 11 -6.64 1.66 9.12
N ARG A 12 -5.80 1.54 10.15
CA ARG A 12 -4.53 0.80 10.06
C ARG A 12 -4.74 -0.67 9.71
N VAL A 13 -5.77 -1.30 10.28
CA VAL A 13 -6.12 -2.69 9.99
C VAL A 13 -6.67 -2.82 8.57
N ASN A 14 -7.57 -1.93 8.15
CA ASN A 14 -8.13 -1.92 6.80
C ASN A 14 -7.08 -1.70 5.71
N ALA A 15 -6.10 -0.81 5.94
CA ALA A 15 -4.99 -0.59 5.01
C ALA A 15 -4.17 -1.88 4.81
N LYS A 16 -3.87 -2.61 5.89
CA LYS A 16 -3.16 -3.89 5.84
C LYS A 16 -3.96 -4.97 5.12
N ILE A 17 -5.27 -5.08 5.40
CA ILE A 17 -6.16 -6.04 4.75
C ILE A 17 -6.25 -5.75 3.25
N LYS A 18 -6.39 -4.48 2.87
CA LYS A 18 -6.44 -4.05 1.47
C LYS A 18 -5.15 -4.41 0.73
N PHE A 19 -3.99 -4.12 1.33
CA PHE A 19 -2.70 -4.53 0.79
C PHE A 19 -2.62 -6.05 0.61
N LEU A 20 -2.99 -6.83 1.63
CA LEU A 20 -2.93 -8.29 1.57
C LEU A 20 -3.82 -8.87 0.46
N LYS A 21 -4.99 -8.26 0.23
CA LYS A 21 -5.90 -8.65 -0.86
C LYS A 21 -5.28 -8.40 -2.24
N ASN A 22 -4.71 -7.21 -2.45
CA ASN A 22 -4.00 -6.87 -3.70
C ASN A 22 -2.78 -7.76 -3.92
N PHE A 23 -2.00 -8.01 -2.86
CA PHE A 23 -0.83 -8.88 -2.90
C PHE A 23 -1.20 -10.33 -3.23
N LYS A 24 -2.25 -10.89 -2.60
CA LYS A 24 -2.75 -12.24 -2.95
C LYS A 24 -3.15 -12.34 -4.42
N ALA A 25 -3.91 -11.37 -4.92
CA ALA A 25 -4.31 -11.34 -6.33
C ALA A 25 -3.08 -11.29 -7.26
N TYR A 26 -2.09 -10.46 -6.93
CA TYR A 26 -0.82 -10.39 -7.65
C TYR A 26 -0.10 -11.75 -7.68
N VAL A 27 0.03 -12.43 -6.53
CA VAL A 27 0.71 -13.73 -6.47
C VAL A 27 -0.03 -14.79 -7.29
N ILE A 28 -1.35 -14.88 -7.16
CA ILE A 28 -2.17 -15.88 -7.87
C ILE A 28 -2.10 -15.67 -9.38
N VAL A 29 -2.28 -14.43 -9.83
CA VAL A 29 -2.28 -14.10 -11.26
C VAL A 29 -0.90 -14.33 -11.87
N ASN A 30 0.18 -13.89 -11.21
CA ASN A 30 1.52 -14.09 -11.73
C ASN A 30 1.95 -15.58 -11.70
N ALA A 31 1.51 -16.35 -10.70
CA ALA A 31 1.75 -17.80 -10.70
C ALA A 31 1.03 -18.49 -11.87
N PHE A 32 -0.23 -18.13 -12.14
CA PHE A 32 -0.98 -18.64 -13.28
C PHE A 32 -0.32 -18.25 -14.63
N LEU A 33 0.10 -16.99 -14.76
CA LEU A 33 0.84 -16.49 -15.92
C LEU A 33 2.18 -17.21 -16.10
N ALA A 34 2.89 -17.52 -15.01
CA ALA A 34 4.16 -18.26 -15.06
C ALA A 34 3.95 -19.69 -15.55
N VAL A 35 2.87 -20.35 -15.12
CA VAL A 35 2.49 -21.67 -15.64
C VAL A 35 2.19 -21.60 -17.15
N ILE A 36 1.44 -20.60 -17.61
CA ILE A 36 1.19 -20.40 -19.04
C ILE A 36 2.49 -20.18 -19.81
N ASN A 37 3.37 -19.32 -19.29
CA ASN A 37 4.66 -19.04 -19.93
C ASN A 37 5.50 -20.32 -20.09
N TYR A 38 5.58 -21.12 -19.03
CA TYR A 38 6.30 -22.39 -19.03
C TYR A 38 5.71 -23.40 -20.03
N LEU A 39 4.37 -23.47 -20.15
CA LEU A 39 3.70 -24.43 -21.03
C LEU A 39 3.73 -24.04 -22.51
N PHE A 40 3.57 -22.76 -22.83
CA PHE A 40 3.39 -22.30 -24.21
C PHE A 40 4.63 -21.66 -24.83
N THR A 41 5.50 -21.05 -24.02
CA THR A 41 6.62 -20.26 -24.55
C THR A 41 7.82 -20.25 -23.60
N PRO A 42 8.41 -21.43 -23.28
CA PRO A 42 9.47 -21.52 -22.29
C PRO A 42 10.75 -20.76 -22.66
N GLU A 43 10.97 -20.53 -23.97
CA GLU A 43 12.13 -19.78 -24.48
C GLU A 43 12.02 -18.27 -24.26
N PHE A 44 10.82 -17.73 -24.03
CA PHE A 44 10.61 -16.29 -23.88
C PHE A 44 9.79 -15.96 -22.63
N TRP A 45 10.46 -15.41 -21.63
CA TRP A 45 9.90 -15.15 -20.29
C TRP A 45 9.09 -13.85 -20.24
N TRP A 46 8.07 -13.75 -21.09
CA TRP A 46 7.17 -12.59 -21.14
C TRP A 46 6.47 -12.32 -19.80
N VAL A 47 6.41 -13.30 -18.90
CA VAL A 47 5.86 -13.15 -17.55
C VAL A 47 6.58 -12.08 -16.72
N LEU A 48 7.85 -11.77 -17.02
CA LEU A 48 8.61 -10.78 -16.29
C LEU A 48 8.04 -9.36 -16.45
N PHE A 49 7.43 -9.05 -17.60
CA PHE A 49 6.83 -7.74 -17.83
C PHE A 49 5.67 -7.43 -16.87
N PRO A 50 4.61 -8.26 -16.76
CA PRO A 50 3.55 -8.02 -15.78
C PRO A 50 4.05 -8.15 -14.35
N VAL A 51 4.97 -9.07 -14.05
CA VAL A 51 5.58 -9.21 -12.71
C VAL A 51 6.24 -7.90 -12.28
N VAL A 52 7.10 -7.32 -13.11
CA VAL A 52 7.83 -6.08 -12.78
C VAL A 52 6.88 -4.88 -12.77
N PHE A 53 6.05 -4.74 -13.80
CA PHE A 53 5.15 -3.58 -13.93
C PHE A 53 4.11 -3.54 -12.80
N TRP A 54 3.41 -4.65 -12.52
CA TRP A 54 2.48 -4.71 -11.39
C TRP A 54 3.21 -4.80 -10.04
N GLY A 55 4.41 -5.36 -10.01
CA GLY A 55 5.23 -5.47 -8.80
C GLY A 55 5.54 -4.10 -8.21
N ILE A 56 5.76 -3.08 -9.05
CA ILE A 56 5.94 -1.69 -8.60
C ILE A 56 4.68 -1.17 -7.89
N GLY A 57 3.49 -1.41 -8.44
CA GLY A 57 2.23 -0.98 -7.81
C GLY A 57 1.99 -1.65 -6.46
N VAL A 58 2.25 -2.95 -6.38
CA VAL A 58 2.18 -3.71 -5.13
C VAL A 58 3.22 -3.24 -4.11
N PHE A 59 4.43 -2.91 -4.56
CA PHE A 59 5.48 -2.36 -3.70
C PHE A 59 5.09 -0.98 -3.14
N VAL A 60 4.46 -0.12 -3.93
CA VAL A 60 3.93 1.16 -3.45
C VAL A 60 2.80 0.95 -2.43
N ASP A 61 1.90 0.01 -2.66
CA ASP A 61 0.85 -0.33 -1.68
C ASP A 61 1.45 -0.89 -0.38
N PHE A 62 2.52 -1.69 -0.47
CA PHE A 62 3.28 -2.18 0.69
C PHE A 62 3.87 -1.02 1.49
N LEU A 63 4.58 -0.11 0.82
CA LEU A 63 5.16 1.07 1.45
C LEU A 63 4.09 1.90 2.16
N LYS A 64 2.91 2.10 1.55
CA LYS A 64 1.79 2.80 2.17
C LYS A 64 1.28 2.08 3.43
N ALA A 65 1.07 0.77 3.36
CA ALA A 65 0.51 0.00 4.48
C ALA A 65 1.49 -0.21 5.65
N TYR A 66 2.80 -0.31 5.38
CA TYR A 66 3.81 -0.67 6.39
C TYR A 66 4.78 0.45 6.77
N VAL A 67 5.19 1.30 5.82
CA VAL A 67 6.24 2.32 6.06
C VAL A 67 5.64 3.71 6.29
N PHE A 68 4.60 4.06 5.53
CA PHE A 68 4.04 5.41 5.51
C PHE A 68 2.72 5.55 6.27
N ASN A 69 2.31 4.51 7.01
CA ASN A 69 1.04 4.45 7.73
C ASN A 69 0.85 5.62 8.73
N ASP A 70 1.94 6.25 9.18
CA ASP A 70 1.93 7.40 10.12
C ASP A 70 2.23 8.75 9.45
N LYS A 71 2.78 8.75 8.22
CA LYS A 71 3.23 9.97 7.50
C LYS A 71 2.19 10.50 6.51
N PHE A 72 1.29 9.64 6.04
CA PHE A 72 0.19 9.98 5.16
C PHE A 72 -1.18 9.85 5.84
N ASP A 73 -1.20 9.67 7.16
CA ASP A 73 -2.40 9.95 7.93
C ASP A 73 -2.67 11.45 7.80
N SER A 74 -3.56 11.79 6.87
CA SER A 74 -3.81 13.17 6.47
C SER A 74 -4.32 14.02 7.63
N GLU A 75 -4.96 13.36 8.62
CA GLU A 75 -5.41 13.94 9.88
C GLU A 75 -4.23 14.29 10.77
N ALA A 76 -3.33 13.35 11.08
CA ALA A 76 -2.15 13.63 11.93
C ALA A 76 -1.19 14.66 11.30
N TYR A 77 -1.02 14.63 9.97
CA TYR A 77 -0.26 15.65 9.25
C TYR A 77 -0.97 17.01 9.24
N ARG A 78 -2.30 17.03 9.05
CA ARG A 78 -3.12 18.26 9.16
C ARG A 78 -3.04 18.85 10.56
N GLU A 79 -3.21 18.05 11.60
CA GLU A 79 -3.16 18.50 12.99
C GLU A 79 -1.79 19.10 13.32
N ARG A 80 -0.68 18.47 12.91
CA ARG A 80 0.66 19.07 13.07
C ARG A 80 0.78 20.41 12.34
N LYS A 81 0.30 20.49 11.10
CA LYS A 81 0.34 21.74 10.32
C LYS A 81 -0.53 22.86 10.93
N ILE A 82 -1.69 22.51 11.47
CA ILE A 82 -2.58 23.43 12.17
C ILE A 82 -1.92 23.92 13.46
N GLN A 83 -1.27 23.04 14.23
CA GLN A 83 -0.53 23.45 15.43
C GLN A 83 0.65 24.38 15.09
N GLU A 84 1.40 24.10 14.03
CA GLU A 84 2.47 24.99 13.54
C GLU A 84 1.94 26.39 13.16
N GLU A 85 0.80 26.47 12.47
CA GLU A 85 0.14 27.75 12.13
C GLU A 85 -0.36 28.49 13.38
N MET A 86 -1.02 27.79 14.31
CA MET A 86 -1.48 28.41 15.56
C MET A 86 -0.33 28.94 16.41
N GLU A 87 0.81 28.25 16.43
CA GLU A 87 1.99 28.69 17.18
C GLU A 87 2.66 29.91 16.55
N LYS A 88 2.65 30.01 15.20
CA LYS A 88 3.11 31.20 14.48
C LYS A 88 2.21 32.41 14.74
N LEU A 89 0.89 32.23 14.77
CA LEU A 89 -0.06 33.30 15.07
C LEU A 89 -0.01 33.78 16.53
N ARG A 90 0.53 32.96 17.43
CA ARG A 90 0.68 33.26 18.86
C ARG A 90 1.98 34.01 19.19
N LYS A 91 2.91 34.14 18.24
CA LYS A 91 4.13 34.96 18.35
C LYS A 91 3.93 36.30 17.66
#